data_AF-A0A7C0YV11-F1
#
_entry.id   AF-A0A7C0YV11-F1
#
_cell.length_a   1.000
_cell.length_b   1.000
_cell.length_c   1.000
_cell.angle_alpha   90.00
_cell.angle_beta   90.00
_cell.angle_gamma   90.00
#
_symmetry.space_group_name_H-M   'P 1'
#
loop_
_entity.id
_entity.type
_entity.pdbx_description
1 polymer ?
#
loop_
_entity_poly.entity_id
_entity_poly.type
_entity_poly.pdbx_seq_one_letter_code
_entity_poly.pdbx_strand_id
1 'polypeptide(L)'
;MKGTKEFKVYYKERNREKLKKTVISDICLFCDAPCCKENFVPLTEEEVRSGFYEMEFKTWIDPETGKIRSGWVLKRRKDGSCIYLTKFNMCSIWKNRPIACRLYACDKIKKKKERRNENKDGSLSR
;
A
#
# COMPACT_ATOMS: atom_id res chain seq x y z
N MET A 1 -36.71 8.46 -0.81
CA MET A 1 -35.66 7.40 -0.91
C MET A 1 -34.31 8.10 -0.86
N LYS A 2 -33.47 7.82 0.13
CA LYS A 2 -32.24 8.58 0.43
C LYS A 2 -31.11 8.15 -0.52
N GLY A 3 -30.48 9.16 -1.14
CA GLY A 3 -29.51 9.00 -2.22
C GLY A 3 -28.28 8.16 -1.84
N THR A 4 -27.91 7.28 -2.75
CA THR A 4 -26.66 6.53 -2.78
C THR A 4 -25.50 7.51 -2.91
N LYS A 5 -24.79 7.78 -1.82
CA LYS A 5 -23.53 8.52 -1.87
C LYS A 5 -22.49 7.63 -2.56
N GLU A 6 -22.12 8.04 -3.76
CA GLU A 6 -21.09 7.43 -4.59
C GLU A 6 -19.75 7.45 -3.82
N PHE A 7 -19.29 6.28 -3.37
CA PHE A 7 -18.02 6.14 -2.65
C PHE A 7 -16.86 6.14 -3.65
N LYS A 8 -16.31 7.32 -3.95
CA LYS A 8 -15.07 7.44 -4.72
C LYS A 8 -13.88 7.03 -3.86
N VAL A 9 -13.40 5.81 -4.06
CA VAL A 9 -12.07 5.37 -3.60
C VAL A 9 -11.04 6.25 -4.29
N TYR A 10 -10.51 7.24 -3.57
CA TYR A 10 -9.46 8.12 -4.10
C TYR A 10 -8.10 7.42 -4.05
N TYR A 11 -7.81 6.63 -5.08
CA TYR A 11 -6.45 6.56 -5.62
C TYR A 11 -6.51 7.28 -6.97
N LYS A 12 -5.90 8.47 -7.07
CA LYS A 12 -5.89 9.27 -8.31
C LYS A 12 -5.35 8.42 -9.46
N GLU A 13 -6.13 8.26 -10.54
CA GLU A 13 -5.71 7.63 -11.80
C GLU A 13 -4.42 8.25 -12.37
N ARG A 14 -4.16 9.53 -12.08
CA ARG A 14 -2.94 10.26 -12.42
C ARG A 14 -1.64 9.65 -11.84
N ASN A 15 -1.75 8.81 -10.80
CA ASN A 15 -0.60 8.08 -10.27
C ASN A 15 -0.38 6.73 -10.95
N ARG A 16 -1.34 6.23 -11.74
CA ARG A 16 -1.27 4.93 -12.43
C ARG A 16 -0.12 4.90 -13.46
N GLU A 17 0.07 5.98 -14.21
CA GLU A 17 1.16 6.07 -15.20
C GLU A 17 2.54 6.27 -14.57
N LYS A 18 2.63 6.98 -13.44
CA LYS A 18 3.87 7.07 -12.65
C LYS A 18 4.23 5.72 -11.98
N LEU A 19 3.22 4.97 -11.54
CA LEU A 19 3.39 3.63 -10.96
C LEU A 19 3.83 2.58 -11.99
N LYS A 20 3.43 2.69 -13.27
CA LYS A 20 3.90 1.80 -14.35
C LYS A 20 5.43 1.78 -14.54
N LYS A 21 6.13 2.85 -14.14
CA LYS A 21 7.61 2.93 -14.19
C LYS A 21 8.31 2.47 -12.91
N THR A 22 7.57 2.18 -11.85
CA THR A 22 8.14 1.87 -10.54
C THR A 22 8.04 0.38 -10.28
N VAL A 23 9.17 -0.28 -10.01
CA VAL A 23 9.18 -1.71 -9.70
C VAL A 23 8.38 -1.94 -8.42
N ILE A 24 7.23 -2.59 -8.59
CA ILE A 24 6.47 -3.22 -7.52
C ILE A 24 7.37 -4.34 -7.00
N SER A 25 7.83 -4.23 -5.76
CA SER A 25 8.52 -5.35 -5.12
C SER A 25 7.55 -6.51 -5.07
N ASP A 26 7.81 -7.57 -5.83
CA ASP A 26 6.90 -8.72 -5.86
C ASP A 26 6.97 -9.59 -4.62
N ILE A 27 7.85 -9.30 -3.64
CA ILE A 27 7.89 -9.98 -2.34
C ILE A 27 8.39 -9.03 -1.24
N CYS A 28 7.86 -9.17 -0.01
CA CYS A 28 8.32 -8.44 1.19
C CYS A 28 9.81 -8.64 1.53
N LEU A 29 10.46 -9.66 0.96
CA LEU A 29 11.84 -10.09 1.23
C LEU A 29 12.87 -8.96 1.17
N PHE A 30 12.65 -7.97 0.31
CA PHE A 30 13.60 -6.88 0.09
C PHE A 30 13.25 -5.58 0.83
N CYS A 31 12.10 -5.53 1.50
CA CYS A 31 11.58 -4.30 2.10
C CYS A 31 11.41 -4.31 3.61
N ASP A 32 11.40 -5.48 4.26
CA ASP A 32 11.10 -5.63 5.70
C ASP A 32 9.66 -5.22 6.07
N ALA A 33 8.74 -5.31 5.10
CA ALA A 33 7.30 -5.06 5.20
C ALA A 33 6.83 -3.76 5.91
N PRO A 34 7.42 -2.58 5.62
CA PRO A 34 6.98 -1.29 6.19
C PRO A 34 5.49 -1.02 5.93
N CYS A 35 4.94 -1.45 4.79
CA CYS A 35 3.51 -1.31 4.51
C CYS A 35 2.61 -2.02 5.53
N CYS A 36 3.05 -3.14 6.09
CA CYS A 36 2.32 -3.85 7.13
C CYS A 36 2.59 -3.27 8.52
N LYS A 37 3.77 -2.68 8.76
CA LYS A 37 4.15 -2.11 10.05
C LYS A 37 3.52 -0.75 10.30
N GLU A 38 3.45 0.10 9.28
CA GLU A 38 3.20 1.54 9.47
C GLU A 38 1.88 2.02 8.86
N ASN A 39 1.40 1.41 7.79
CA ASN A 39 0.31 2.00 7.01
C ASN A 39 -1.08 1.48 7.37
N PHE A 40 -2.04 2.39 7.50
CA PHE A 40 -3.46 2.05 7.42
C PHE A 40 -3.85 1.67 5.99
N VAL A 41 -4.56 0.56 5.84
CA VAL A 41 -4.93 0.02 4.52
C VAL A 41 -6.44 0.12 4.36
N PRO A 42 -6.95 1.11 3.61
CA PRO A 42 -8.37 1.18 3.29
C PRO A 42 -8.76 0.04 2.33
N LEU A 43 -9.96 -0.50 2.54
CA LEU A 43 -10.56 -1.51 1.68
C LEU A 43 -11.58 -0.87 0.72
N THR A 44 -11.67 -1.40 -0.49
CA THR A 44 -12.76 -1.07 -1.40
C THR A 44 -14.06 -1.74 -0.97
N GLU A 45 -15.19 -1.25 -1.48
CA GLU A 45 -16.48 -1.88 -1.21
C GLU A 45 -16.54 -3.34 -1.69
N GLU A 46 -15.92 -3.66 -2.82
CA GLU A 46 -15.79 -5.02 -3.32
C GLU A 46 -14.96 -5.91 -2.38
N GLU A 47 -13.84 -5.39 -1.87
CA GLU A 47 -12.99 -6.10 -0.91
C GLU A 47 -13.71 -6.35 0.41
N VAL A 48 -14.51 -5.39 0.89
CA VAL A 48 -15.37 -5.54 2.07
C VAL A 48 -16.42 -6.62 1.83
N ARG A 49 -17.14 -6.55 0.70
CA ARG A 49 -18.19 -7.51 0.35
C ARG A 49 -17.66 -8.92 0.13
N SER A 50 -16.39 -9.07 -0.27
CA SER A 50 -15.76 -10.38 -0.45
C SER A 50 -15.67 -11.21 0.83
N GLY A 51 -15.68 -10.57 2.01
CA GLY A 51 -15.52 -11.24 3.31
C GLY A 51 -14.14 -11.87 3.54
N PHE A 52 -13.17 -11.64 2.64
CA PHE A 52 -11.86 -12.28 2.71
C PHE A 52 -10.94 -11.72 3.82
N TYR A 53 -11.20 -10.49 4.28
CA TYR A 53 -10.31 -9.77 5.18
C TYR A 53 -10.89 -9.56 6.57
N GLU A 54 -10.03 -9.68 7.59
CA GLU A 54 -10.31 -9.12 8.91
C GLU A 54 -10.19 -7.59 8.85
N MET A 55 -11.30 -6.93 9.13
CA MET A 55 -11.47 -5.50 8.95
C MET A 55 -12.08 -4.84 10.18
N GLU A 56 -11.86 -3.54 10.28
CA GLU A 56 -12.46 -2.67 11.28
C GLU A 56 -12.92 -1.37 10.63
N PHE A 57 -14.00 -0.77 11.14
CA PHE A 57 -14.47 0.52 10.66
C PHE A 57 -13.71 1.62 11.39
N LYS A 58 -13.08 2.53 10.63
CA LYS A 58 -12.31 3.64 11.20
C LYS A 58 -12.69 4.97 10.59
N THR A 59 -12.43 6.01 11.38
CA THR A 59 -12.56 7.41 11.01
C THR A 59 -11.19 8.07 11.09
N TRP A 60 -10.80 8.84 10.09
CA TRP A 60 -9.51 9.54 10.03
C TRP A 60 -9.66 10.89 9.34
N ILE A 61 -8.69 11.78 9.57
CA ILE A 61 -8.61 13.05 8.85
C ILE A 61 -7.80 12.82 7.58
N ASP A 62 -8.36 13.18 6.44
CA ASP A 62 -7.65 13.17 5.17
C ASP A 62 -6.61 14.31 5.17
N PRO A 63 -5.31 14.01 5.05
CA PRO A 63 -4.26 15.02 5.19
C PRO A 63 -4.20 16.01 4.02
N GLU A 64 -4.71 15.67 2.83
CA GLU A 64 -4.74 16.59 1.69
C GLU A 64 -5.89 17.60 1.81
N THR A 65 -7.04 17.15 2.33
CA THR A 65 -8.29 17.92 2.31
C THR A 65 -8.73 18.43 3.67
N GLY A 66 -8.11 17.96 4.76
CA GLY A 66 -8.50 18.25 6.15
C GLY A 66 -9.86 17.68 6.55
N LYS A 67 -10.53 16.94 5.67
CA LYS A 67 -11.89 16.43 5.90
C LYS A 67 -11.85 15.13 6.69
N ILE A 68 -12.81 14.97 7.59
CA ILE A 68 -13.06 13.70 8.25
C ILE A 68 -13.58 12.71 7.20
N ARG A 69 -12.94 11.54 7.15
CA ARG A 69 -13.33 10.39 6.33
C ARG A 69 -13.54 9.19 7.23
N SER A 70 -14.35 8.26 6.75
CA SER A 70 -14.61 7.01 7.44
C SER A 70 -14.73 5.86 6.44
N GLY A 71 -14.29 4.68 6.82
CA GLY A 71 -14.37 3.50 5.99
C GLY A 71 -13.80 2.25 6.65
N TRP A 72 -13.98 1.13 5.97
CA TRP A 72 -13.40 -0.14 6.38
C TRP A 72 -11.91 -0.19 6.03
N VAL A 73 -11.12 -0.63 7.00
CA VAL A 73 -9.68 -0.80 6.85
C VAL A 73 -9.28 -2.19 7.33
N LEU A 74 -8.12 -2.69 6.88
CA LEU A 74 -7.54 -3.90 7.46
C LEU A 74 -7.33 -3.72 8.97
N LYS A 75 -7.75 -4.72 9.74
CA LYS A 75 -7.58 -4.74 11.19
C LYS A 75 -6.10 -4.74 11.58
N ARG A 76 -5.81 -4.03 12.67
CA ARG A 76 -4.46 -3.95 13.24
C ARG A 76 -4.38 -4.65 14.59
N ARG A 77 -3.18 -5.11 14.93
CA ARG A 77 -2.82 -5.62 16.26
C ARG A 77 -2.68 -4.46 17.24
N LYS A 78 -2.60 -4.79 18.53
CA LYS A 78 -2.40 -3.81 19.62
C LYS A 78 -1.10 -3.02 19.49
N ASP A 79 -0.06 -3.64 18.92
CA ASP A 79 1.23 -2.98 18.62
C ASP A 79 1.15 -2.02 17.42
N GLY A 80 -0.03 -1.88 16.82
CA GLY A 80 -0.24 -1.03 15.66
C GLY A 80 0.27 -1.62 14.36
N SER A 81 0.67 -2.90 14.28
CA SER A 81 0.97 -3.58 13.01
C SER A 81 -0.27 -4.20 12.36
N CYS A 82 -0.23 -4.45 11.05
CA CYS A 82 -1.29 -5.17 10.34
C CYS A 82 -1.41 -6.61 10.86
N ILE A 83 -2.65 -7.11 11.02
CA ILE A 83 -2.90 -8.47 11.52
C ILE A 83 -2.23 -9.56 10.67
N TYR A 84 -2.04 -9.29 9.37
CA TYR A 84 -1.40 -10.18 8.40
C TYR A 84 0.14 -10.09 8.35
N LEU A 85 0.78 -9.32 9.24
CA LEU A 85 2.24 -9.28 9.37
C LEU A 85 2.74 -10.55 10.08
N THR A 86 3.51 -11.38 9.40
CA THR A 86 4.13 -12.57 10.00
C THR A 86 5.33 -12.20 10.87
N LYS A 87 5.76 -13.11 11.75
CA LYS A 87 6.97 -12.97 12.58
C LYS A 87 8.28 -12.81 11.79
N PHE A 88 8.26 -13.14 10.50
CA PHE A 88 9.40 -13.02 9.58
C PHE A 88 9.38 -11.71 8.78
N ASN A 89 8.58 -10.72 9.19
CA ASN A 89 8.38 -9.46 8.47
C ASN A 89 7.90 -9.66 7.02
N MET A 90 6.97 -10.59 6.83
CA MET A 90 6.32 -10.87 5.54
C MET A 90 4.80 -10.76 5.65
N CYS A 91 4.13 -10.39 4.56
CA CYS A 91 2.67 -10.38 4.48
C CYS A 91 2.12 -11.78 4.23
N SER A 92 1.29 -12.32 5.13
CA SER A 92 0.71 -13.67 5.00
C SER A 92 -0.32 -13.77 3.87
N ILE A 93 -0.95 -12.67 3.49
CA ILE A 93 -1.93 -12.60 2.38
C ILE A 93 -1.32 -12.00 1.11
N TRP A 94 -0.01 -12.09 0.93
CA TRP A 94 0.69 -11.41 -0.17
C TRP A 94 0.03 -11.56 -1.54
N LYS A 95 -0.35 -12.79 -1.93
CA LYS A 95 -0.99 -13.07 -3.24
C LYS A 95 -2.38 -12.42 -3.35
N ASN A 96 -3.13 -12.41 -2.26
CA ASN A 96 -4.50 -11.91 -2.18
C ASN A 96 -4.55 -10.55 -1.48
N ARG A 97 -3.48 -9.75 -1.56
CA ARG A 97 -3.41 -8.48 -0.85
C ARG A 97 -4.38 -7.45 -1.47
N PRO A 98 -5.00 -6.56 -0.66
CA PRO A 98 -5.88 -5.51 -1.16
C PRO A 98 -5.20 -4.61 -2.18
N ILE A 99 -5.99 -3.92 -3.00
CA ILE A 99 -5.49 -3.00 -4.03
C ILE A 99 -4.58 -1.93 -3.44
N ALA A 100 -4.93 -1.35 -2.28
CA ALA A 100 -4.10 -0.36 -1.60
C ALA A 100 -2.70 -0.91 -1.25
N CYS A 101 -2.62 -2.19 -0.83
CA CYS A 101 -1.35 -2.86 -0.57
C CYS A 101 -0.55 -3.13 -1.85
N ARG A 102 -1.20 -3.38 -3.00
CA ARG A 102 -0.52 -3.58 -4.29
C ARG A 102 0.14 -2.31 -4.82
N LEU A 103 -0.40 -1.15 -4.45
CA LEU A 103 0.11 0.15 -4.88
C LEU A 103 1.31 0.63 -4.06
N TYR A 104 1.62 -0.03 -2.95
CA TYR A 104 2.78 0.32 -2.14
C TYR A 104 4.09 -0.04 -2.85
N ALA A 105 4.94 0.96 -3.08
CA ALA A 105 6.28 0.78 -3.61
C ALA A 105 7.32 0.89 -2.48
N CYS A 106 8.22 -0.09 -2.37
CA CYS A 106 9.29 -0.04 -1.36
C CYS A 106 10.41 0.93 -1.76
N ASP A 107 10.69 1.91 -0.92
CA ASP A 107 11.77 2.89 -1.16
C ASP A 107 13.18 2.31 -1.03
N LYS A 108 13.40 1.24 -0.24
CA LYS A 108 14.71 0.54 -0.17
C LYS A 108 15.11 -0.05 -1.53
N ILE A 109 14.15 -0.39 -2.38
CA ILE A 109 14.39 -0.88 -3.75
C ILE A 109 14.70 0.28 -4.70
N LYS A 110 14.07 1.45 -4.52
CA LYS A 110 14.36 2.66 -5.32
C LYS A 110 15.83 3.08 -5.19
N LYS A 111 16.33 3.21 -3.95
CA LYS A 111 17.72 3.63 -3.66
C LYS A 111 18.80 2.65 -4.16
N LYS A 112 18.47 1.38 -4.38
CA LYS A 112 19.41 0.38 -4.92
C LYS A 112 19.50 0.46 -6.44
N LYS A 113 18.46 0.96 -7.12
CA LYS A 113 18.47 1.18 -8.57
C LYS A 113 19.18 2.46 -8.98
N GLU A 114 18.95 3.57 -8.26
CA GLU A 114 19.65 4.85 -8.51
C GLU A 114 21.16 4.64 -8.49
N ARG A 115 21.69 4.01 -7.43
CA ARG A 115 23.11 3.65 -7.32
C ARG A 115 23.62 2.69 -8.40
N ARG A 116 22.76 1.87 -9.00
CA ARG A 116 23.16 0.92 -10.07
C ARG A 116 23.13 1.56 -11.45
N ASN A 117 22.37 2.64 -11.62
CA ASN A 117 22.34 3.44 -12.85
C ASN A 117 23.50 4.44 -12.86
N GLU A 118 23.81 5.07 -11.72
CA GLU A 118 25.02 5.91 -11.55
C GLU A 118 26.31 5.14 -11.91
N ASN A 119 26.39 3.86 -11.53
CA ASN A 119 27.55 3.01 -11.83
C ASN A 119 27.57 2.43 -13.26
N LYS A 120 26.54 2.66 -14.09
CA LYS A 120 26.51 2.20 -15.49
C LYS A 120 26.80 3.31 -16.50
N ASP A 121 26.57 4.56 -16.12
CA ASP A 121 26.82 5.73 -16.98
C ASP A 121 28.23 6.34 -16.78
N GLY A 122 29.07 5.69 -15.95
CA GLY A 122 30.39 6.19 -15.57
C GLY A 122 31.51 5.17 -15.70
N SER A 123 31.76 4.66 -16.92
CA SER A 123 33.13 4.28 -17.36
C SER A 123 33.13 3.79 -18.82
N LEU A 124 33.11 4.74 -19.75
CA LEU A 124 33.80 4.62 -21.04
C LEU A 124 34.55 5.94 -21.24
N SER A 125 35.74 6.02 -20.64
CA SER A 125 36.76 7.04 -20.92
C SER A 125 38.05 6.71 -20.14
N ARG A 126 38.88 5.86 -20.76
CA ARG A 126 40.34 5.91 -20.94
C ARG A 126 40.92 4.50 -21.00
#